data_AF-A0A1V5W8M5-F1
#
_entry.id   AF-A0A1V5W8M5-F1
#
_cell.length_a   1.000
_cell.length_b   1.000
_cell.length_c   1.000
_cell.angle_alpha   90.00
_cell.angle_beta   90.00
_cell.angle_gamma   90.00
#
_symmetry.space_group_name_H-M   'P 1'
#
loop_
_entity.id
_entity.type
_entity.pdbx_description
1 polymer ?
#
loop_
_entity_poly.entity_id
_entity_poly.type
_entity_poly.pdbx_seq_one_letter_code
_entity_poly.pdbx_strand_id
1 'polypeptide(L)' 'MVLNELGMVAYNEWAKLPERFPNFELDVFQIMPNHIHGIILLNEIPVGAGFTPAQNDMYNWSTNNESIMNQSIMGQP' A
#
# COMPACT_ATOMS: atom_id res chain seq x y z
N MET A 1 29.67 -8.99 20.07
CA MET A 1 29.88 -7.64 20.67
C MET A 1 29.03 -7.55 21.93
N VAL A 2 29.52 -6.93 23.00
CA VAL A 2 28.69 -6.62 24.18
C VAL A 2 28.12 -5.22 24.02
N LEU A 3 26.81 -5.07 24.13
CA LEU A 3 26.13 -3.77 24.05
C LEU A 3 26.28 -3.02 25.38
N ASN A 4 26.56 -1.72 25.30
CA ASN A 4 26.43 -0.82 26.45
C ASN A 4 24.96 -0.39 26.61
N GLU A 5 24.67 0.46 27.58
CA GLU A 5 23.31 0.93 27.86
C GLU A 5 22.63 1.55 26.64
N LEU A 6 23.33 2.41 25.89
CA LEU A 6 22.79 3.03 24.68
C LEU A 6 22.60 2.01 23.54
N GLY A 7 23.51 1.05 23.41
CA GLY A 7 23.39 -0.06 22.47
C GLY A 7 22.17 -0.92 22.79
N MET A 8 21.85 -1.13 24.07
CA MET A 8 20.64 -1.83 24.49
C MET A 8 19.37 -1.04 24.19
N VAL A 9 19.38 0.28 24.35
CA VAL A 9 18.25 1.13 23.93
C VAL A 9 18.04 0.99 22.42
N ALA A 10 19.10 1.13 21.61
CA ALA A 10 19.01 0.95 20.16
C ALA A 10 18.48 -0.44 19.79
N TYR A 11 18.94 -1.49 20.47
CA TYR A 11 18.45 -2.86 20.26
C TYR A 11 16.96 -2.98 20.54
N ASN A 12 16.53 -2.51 21.71
CA ASN A 12 15.14 -2.62 22.15
C ASN A 12 14.20 -1.83 21.25
N GLU A 13 14.62 -0.66 20.78
CA GLU A 13 13.80 0.17 19.89
C GLU A 13 13.75 -0.41 18.48
N TRP A 14 14.86 -0.96 17.96
CA TRP A 14 14.90 -1.63 16.66
C TRP A 14 14.04 -2.90 16.65
N ALA A 15 14.10 -3.70 17.72
CA ALA A 15 13.31 -4.93 17.87
C ALA A 15 11.80 -4.67 17.96
N LYS A 16 11.38 -3.48 18.40
CA LYS A 16 9.95 -3.08 18.50
C LYS A 16 9.38 -2.51 17.21
N LEU A 17 10.19 -2.34 16.16
CA LEU A 17 9.70 -1.79 14.89
C LEU A 17 8.50 -2.57 14.31
N PRO A 18 8.46 -3.93 14.32
CA PRO A 18 7.29 -4.68 13.85
C PRO A 18 6.00 -4.40 14.63
N GLU A 19 6.09 -4.03 15.92
CA GLU A 19 4.91 -3.67 16.73
C GLU A 19 4.35 -2.29 16.38
N ARG A 20 5.20 -1.39 15.86
CA ARG A 20 4.83 -0.01 15.52
C ARG A 20 4.34 0.12 14.09
N PHE A 21 4.83 -0.73 13.19
CA PHE A 21 4.60 -0.64 11.76
C PHE A 21 4.03 -1.97 11.26
N PRO A 22 2.71 -2.04 10.97
CA PRO A 22 2.06 -3.30 10.58
C PRO A 22 2.55 -3.90 9.25
N ASN A 23 3.22 -3.09 8.42
CA ASN A 23 3.80 -3.50 7.13
C ASN A 23 5.28 -3.87 7.25
N PHE A 24 5.82 -3.96 8.46
CA PHE A 24 7.25 -4.09 8.69
C PHE A 24 7.55 -5.44 9.36
N GLU A 25 8.46 -6.19 8.76
CA GLU A 25 9.01 -7.41 9.31
C GLU A 25 10.54 -7.27 9.45
N LEU A 26 11.06 -7.80 10.56
CA LEU A 26 12.47 -7.74 10.90
C LEU A 26 13.11 -9.11 10.71
N ASP A 27 14.17 -9.18 9.92
CA ASP A 27 15.03 -10.35 9.80
C ASP A 27 16.34 -10.10 10.60
N VAL A 28 17.45 -10.73 10.24
CA VAL A 28 18.72 -10.58 10.94
C VAL A 28 19.21 -9.13 10.95
N PHE A 29 19.70 -8.69 12.11
CA PHE A 29 20.32 -7.39 12.28
C PHE A 29 21.46 -7.42 13.32
N GLN A 30 22.36 -6.45 13.24
CA GLN A 30 23.50 -6.27 14.13
C GLN A 30 23.69 -4.79 14.43
N ILE A 31 23.76 -4.47 15.73
CA ILE A 31 24.11 -3.14 16.21
C ILE A 31 25.61 -3.06 16.43
N MET A 32 26.22 -2.00 15.93
CA MET A 32 27.64 -1.66 16.09
C MET A 32 27.74 -0.25 16.70
N PRO A 33 28.91 0.16 17.24
CA PRO A 33 29.03 1.44 17.93
C PRO A 33 28.62 2.67 17.10
N ASN A 34 28.73 2.58 15.79
CA ASN A 34 28.55 3.70 14.85
C ASN A 34 27.40 3.49 13.84
N HIS A 35 26.89 2.27 13.66
CA HIS A 35 25.82 1.99 12.70
C HIS A 35 25.10 0.67 13.01
N ILE A 36 24.01 0.43 12.29
CA ILE A 36 23.22 -0.80 12.35
C ILE A 36 23.20 -1.40 10.95
N HIS A 37 23.46 -2.69 10.86
CA HIS A 37 23.16 -3.49 9.66
C HIS A 37 21.92 -4.31 9.93
N GLY A 38 20.91 -4.23 9.07
CA GLY A 38 19.69 -5.00 9.22
C GLY A 38 19.09 -5.32 7.87
N ILE A 39 18.44 -6.48 7.79
CA ILE A 39 17.57 -6.88 6.69
C ILE A 39 16.13 -6.68 7.17
N ILE A 40 15.32 -6.00 6.36
CA ILE A 40 13.91 -5.76 6.66
C ILE A 40 13.06 -6.18 5.48
N LEU A 41 11.85 -6.62 5.77
CA LEU A 41 10.82 -6.91 4.78
C LEU A 41 9.72 -5.86 4.94
N LEU A 42 9.34 -5.26 3.81
CA LEU A 42 8.22 -4.32 3.74
C LEU A 42 7.10 -5.01 3.00
N ASN A 43 6.07 -5.40 3.74
CA ASN A 43 4.90 -6.05 3.19
C ASN A 43 3.97 -5.01 2.56
N GLU A 44 3.34 -5.37 1.45
CA GLU A 44 2.25 -4.56 0.91
C GLU A 44 1.05 -4.65 1.88
N ILE A 45 0.76 -3.54 2.54
CA ILE A 45 -0.61 -3.31 3.04
C ILE A 45 -1.35 -2.70 1.86
N PRO A 46 -2.55 -3.22 1.50
CA PRO A 46 -3.42 -2.57 0.53
C PRO A 46 -3.85 -1.19 1.06
N VAL A 47 -3.00 -0.19 0.92
CA VAL A 47 -3.41 1.21 0.98
C VAL A 47 -4.14 1.42 -0.33
N GLY A 48 -5.43 1.77 -0.29
CA GLY A 48 -6.30 1.88 -1.47
C GLY A 48 -5.87 2.90 -2.55
N ALA A 49 -4.61 3.34 -2.54
CA ALA A 49 -3.95 4.00 -3.64
C ALA A 49 -3.75 2.98 -4.77
N GLY A 50 -4.79 2.76 -5.58
CA GLY A 50 -4.63 2.12 -6.87
C GLY A 50 -3.52 2.83 -7.66
N PHE A 51 -2.76 2.08 -8.46
CA PHE A 51 -1.63 2.56 -9.25
C PHE A 51 -2.05 3.47 -10.43
N THR A 52 -2.95 4.43 -10.21
CA THR A 52 -3.80 5.18 -11.16
C THR A 52 -5.14 4.49 -11.42
N PRO A 53 -6.28 4.94 -10.84
CA PRO A 53 -7.58 4.51 -11.37
C PRO A 53 -7.76 5.15 -12.74
N ALA A 54 -7.92 4.33 -13.78
CA ALA A 54 -8.35 4.85 -15.07
C ALA A 54 -9.73 5.52 -14.90
N GLN A 55 -9.87 6.78 -15.32
CA GLN A 55 -11.20 7.38 -15.48
C GLN A 55 -11.92 6.61 -16.58
N ASN A 56 -12.94 5.85 -16.20
CA ASN A 56 -13.78 5.16 -17.14
C ASN A 56 -14.84 6.14 -17.68
N ASP A 57 -14.49 6.92 -18.69
CA ASP A 57 -15.42 7.82 -19.39
C ASP A 57 -16.51 7.06 -20.19
N MET A 58 -16.48 5.71 -20.20
CA MET A 58 -17.40 4.88 -21.00
C MET A 58 -18.77 4.61 -20.35
N TYR A 59 -19.07 5.07 -19.14
CA TYR A 59 -20.40 4.79 -18.54
C TYR A 59 -21.52 5.71 -19.05
N ASN A 60 -21.18 6.84 -19.69
CA ASN A 60 -22.18 7.84 -20.11
C ASN A 60 -22.59 7.77 -21.59
N TRP A 61 -21.92 6.96 -22.42
CA TRP A 61 -22.30 6.81 -23.84
C TRP A 61 -23.36 5.72 -24.05
N SER A 62 -23.32 4.60 -23.31
CA SER A 62 -24.28 3.51 -23.50
C SER A 62 -25.68 3.85 -23.00
N THR A 63 -25.78 4.52 -21.84
CA THR A 63 -27.06 4.87 -21.21
C THR A 63 -27.86 5.89 -22.02
N ASN A 64 -27.18 6.84 -22.68
CA ASN A 64 -27.87 7.83 -23.51
C ASN A 64 -28.30 7.24 -24.87
N ASN A 65 -27.55 6.30 -25.44
CA ASN A 65 -27.82 5.76 -26.77
C ASN A 65 -28.90 4.68 -26.80
N GLU A 66 -29.06 3.91 -25.72
CA GLU A 66 -30.18 2.97 -25.60
C GLU A 66 -31.53 3.69 -25.49
N SER A 67 -31.55 4.86 -24.83
CA SER A 67 -32.78 5.68 -24.75
C SER A 67 -33.17 6.27 -26.12
N ILE A 68 -32.20 6.67 -26.93
CA ILE A 68 -32.42 7.27 -28.26
C ILE A 68 -32.83 6.20 -29.28
N MET A 69 -32.27 4.99 -29.20
CA MET A 69 -32.72 3.88 -30.06
C MET A 69 -34.14 3.42 -29.71
N ASN A 70 -34.50 3.33 -28.43
CA ASN A 70 -35.85 2.88 -28.04
C ASN A 70 -36.97 3.90 -28.33
N GLN A 71 -36.62 5.18 -28.52
CA GLN A 71 -37.59 6.21 -28.93
C GLN A 71 -37.85 6.27 -30.45
N SER A 72 -36.93 5.75 -31.28
CA SER A 72 -37.11 5.76 -32.74
C SER A 72 -38.00 4.62 -33.25
N ILE A 73 -38.07 3.51 -32.51
CA ILE A 73 -38.80 2.29 -32.92
C ILE A 73 -40.28 2.32 -32.51
N MET A 74 -40.69 3.17 -31.55
CA MET A 74 -42.10 3.33 -31.15
C MET A 74 -42.85 4.45 -31.89
N GLY A 75 -42.24 5.05 -32.92
CA GLY A 75 -42.75 6.27 -33.54
C GLY A 75 -43.03 6.18 -35.04
N GLN A 76 -43.19 4.99 -35.63
CA GLN A 76 -43.57 4.87 -37.04
C GLN A 76 -44.91 4.10 -37.15
N PRO A 77 -45.96 4.70 -37.77
CA PRO A 77 -47.26 4.05 -37.96
C PRO A 77 -47.21 2.87 -38.93
#